data_AF-A0A517XQX0-F1
#
_entry.id   AF-A0A517XQX0-F1
#
_cell.length_a   1.000
_cell.length_b   1.000
_cell.length_c   1.000
_cell.angle_alpha   90.00
_cell.angle_beta   90.00
_cell.angle_gamma   90.00
#
_symmetry.space_group_name_H-M   'P 1'
#
loop_
_entity.id
_entity.type
_entity.pdbx_description
1 polymer ?
#
loop_
_entity_poly.entity_id
_entity_poly.type
_entity_poly.pdbx_seq_one_letter_code
_entity_poly.pdbx_strand_id
1 'polypeptide(L)'
;MGIVICPKHGHGFLYNCPHLVAAVVAHSPLPGVEYLEYAPSDDPAFLIGCWYCPACVAAHCLPPSGSVPFDSEKFPEGVSPLLQPMCPECFRQWRAAGLGSRQDAEPGAAADRGLISGS
;
A
#
# COMPACT_ATOMS: atom_id res chain seq x y z
N MET A 1 18.69 -1.51 -3.70
CA MET A 1 17.34 -0.99 -3.35
C MET A 1 17.12 0.31 -4.10
N GLY A 2 16.11 0.38 -4.97
CA GLY A 2 15.79 1.60 -5.71
C GLY A 2 15.19 2.67 -4.80
N ILE A 3 15.96 3.72 -4.49
CA ILE A 3 15.47 4.90 -3.78
C ILE A 3 14.70 5.78 -4.79
N VAL A 4 13.50 6.24 -4.45
CA VAL A 4 12.81 7.27 -5.23
C VAL A 4 13.31 8.62 -4.76
N ILE A 5 13.82 9.42 -5.69
CA ILE A 5 14.09 10.84 -5.46
C ILE A 5 12.87 11.61 -5.93
N CYS A 6 12.00 11.98 -5.00
CA CYS A 6 10.86 12.84 -5.30
C CYS A 6 11.29 14.30 -5.27
N PRO A 7 11.07 15.07 -6.34
CA PRO A 7 11.43 16.49 -6.37
C PRO A 7 10.60 17.34 -5.38
N LYS A 8 9.45 16.83 -4.92
CA LYS A 8 8.55 17.53 -3.99
C LYS A 8 8.93 17.34 -2.52
N HIS A 9 9.32 16.12 -2.12
CA HIS A 9 9.47 15.75 -0.71
C HIS A 9 10.81 15.05 -0.36
N GLY A 10 11.70 14.86 -1.33
CA GLY A 10 13.00 14.21 -1.11
C GLY A 10 12.97 12.70 -1.34
N HIS A 11 13.79 11.96 -0.59
CA HIS A 11 14.03 10.53 -0.80
C HIS A 11 13.11 9.62 0.01
N GLY A 12 12.77 8.46 -0.57
CA GLY A 12 12.08 7.37 0.11
C GLY A 12 11.66 6.31 -0.91
N PHE A 13 11.08 5.20 -0.47
CA PHE A 13 10.46 4.25 -1.38
C PHE A 13 9.35 3.47 -0.68
N LEU A 14 8.29 3.21 -1.44
CA LEU A 14 7.20 2.29 -1.15
C LEU A 14 6.95 1.50 -2.44
N TYR A 15 6.68 0.20 -2.35
CA TYR A 15 6.34 -0.59 -3.52
C TYR A 15 4.83 -0.57 -3.76
N ASN A 16 4.41 -0.10 -4.93
CA ASN A 16 3.00 0.14 -5.25
C ASN A 16 2.69 -0.38 -6.64
N CYS A 17 1.44 -0.78 -6.91
CA CYS A 17 1.06 -1.05 -8.29
C CYS A 17 1.14 0.24 -9.15
N PRO A 18 1.45 0.15 -10.46
CA PRO A 18 1.54 1.32 -11.34
C PRO A 18 0.27 2.17 -11.36
N HIS A 19 -0.91 1.54 -11.23
CA HIS A 19 -2.19 2.26 -11.18
C HIS A 19 -2.33 3.15 -9.95
N LEU A 20 -1.82 2.70 -8.80
CA LEU A 20 -1.78 3.50 -7.58
C LEU A 20 -0.81 4.68 -7.73
N VAL A 21 0.39 4.44 -8.27
CA VAL A 21 1.34 5.51 -8.55
C VAL A 21 0.73 6.55 -9.49
N ALA A 22 0.08 6.11 -10.57
CA ALA A 22 -0.61 6.99 -11.50
C ALA A 22 -1.72 7.81 -10.81
N ALA A 23 -2.54 7.19 -9.94
CA ALA A 23 -3.59 7.88 -9.20
C ALA A 23 -3.04 8.93 -8.24
N VAL A 24 -1.94 8.63 -7.52
CA VAL A 24 -1.28 9.58 -6.63
C VAL A 24 -0.70 10.77 -7.40
N VAL A 25 -0.03 10.51 -8.53
CA VAL A 25 0.54 11.57 -9.39
C VAL A 25 -0.56 12.44 -10.01
N ALA A 26 -1.65 11.83 -10.48
CA ALA A 26 -2.78 12.54 -11.05
C ALA A 26 -3.70 13.18 -9.99
N HIS A 27 -3.43 12.95 -8.71
CA HIS A 27 -4.31 13.34 -7.60
C HIS A 27 -5.76 12.88 -7.79
N SER A 28 -5.95 11.66 -8.35
CA SER A 28 -7.26 11.10 -8.63
C SER A 28 -7.66 10.04 -7.60
N PRO A 29 -8.97 9.81 -7.38
CA PRO A 29 -9.44 8.75 -6.50
C PRO A 29 -9.08 7.36 -7.02
N LEU A 30 -8.64 6.49 -6.11
CA LEU A 30 -8.47 5.05 -6.35
C LEU A 30 -8.91 4.30 -5.08
N PRO A 31 -10.20 3.93 -4.98
CA PRO A 31 -10.73 3.30 -3.78
C PRO A 31 -10.31 1.84 -3.66
N GLY A 32 -10.35 1.34 -2.43
CA GLY A 32 -10.12 -0.09 -2.15
C GLY A 32 -8.67 -0.54 -2.26
N VAL A 33 -7.70 0.37 -2.17
CA VAL A 33 -6.28 0.00 -2.14
C VAL A 33 -6.00 -0.91 -0.94
N GLU A 34 -5.34 -2.02 -1.20
CA GLU A 34 -4.98 -3.04 -0.21
C GLU A 34 -3.49 -3.02 0.09
N TYR A 35 -3.15 -3.31 1.34
CA TYR A 35 -1.78 -3.48 1.79
C TYR A 35 -1.50 -4.97 1.97
N LEU A 36 -0.47 -5.46 1.27
CA LEU A 36 -0.02 -6.85 1.33
C LEU A 36 1.45 -6.87 1.77
N GLU A 37 1.76 -7.75 2.73
CA GLU A 37 3.11 -7.93 3.24
C GLU A 37 3.68 -9.25 2.75
N TYR A 38 4.84 -9.18 2.10
CA TYR A 38 5.53 -10.34 1.58
C TYR A 38 6.87 -10.52 2.29
N ALA A 39 7.13 -11.75 2.72
CA ALA A 39 8.40 -12.16 3.28
C ALA A 39 9.09 -13.16 2.36
N PRO A 40 10.41 -13.09 2.16
CA PRO A 40 11.15 -14.14 1.46
C PRO A 40 11.04 -15.43 2.25
N SER A 41 10.97 -16.55 1.53
CA SER A 41 10.91 -17.86 2.19
C SER A 41 12.24 -18.20 2.88
N ASP A 42 13.35 -17.65 2.41
CA ASP A 42 14.71 -17.81 2.91
C ASP A 42 15.14 -16.77 3.95
N ASP A 43 14.45 -15.63 4.03
CA ASP A 43 14.63 -14.62 5.08
C ASP A 43 13.27 -14.05 5.55
N PRO A 44 12.50 -14.79 6.35
CA PRO A 44 11.16 -14.38 6.77
C PRO A 44 11.13 -13.14 7.68
N ALA A 45 12.29 -12.68 8.18
CA ALA A 45 12.39 -11.45 8.97
C ALA A 45 12.33 -10.19 8.08
N PHE A 46 12.64 -10.32 6.79
CA PHE A 46 12.58 -9.22 5.84
C PHE A 46 11.16 -9.06 5.28
N LEU A 47 10.43 -8.06 5.76
CA LEU A 47 9.08 -7.77 5.26
C LEU A 47 9.09 -6.67 4.20
N ILE A 48 8.44 -6.95 3.07
CA ILE A 48 8.16 -5.98 2.03
C ILE A 48 6.67 -5.66 2.05
N GLY A 49 6.35 -4.44 2.47
CA GLY A 49 5.01 -3.89 2.36
C GLY A 49 4.74 -3.36 0.95
N CYS A 50 3.69 -3.88 0.30
CA CYS A 50 3.27 -3.50 -1.03
C CYS A 50 1.80 -3.03 -1.03
N TRP A 51 1.50 -1.98 -1.80
CA TRP A 51 0.13 -1.47 -1.95
C TRP A 51 -0.41 -1.72 -3.35
N TYR A 52 -1.59 -2.34 -3.45
CA TYR A 52 -2.21 -2.71 -4.72
C TYR A 52 -3.64 -2.19 -4.84
N CYS A 53 -4.04 -1.88 -6.07
CA CYS A 53 -5.45 -1.65 -6.39
C CYS A 53 -6.20 -2.99 -6.56
N PRO A 54 -7.53 -3.03 -6.34
CA PRO A 54 -8.33 -4.25 -6.47
C PRO A 54 -8.17 -4.93 -7.83
N ALA A 55 -8.06 -4.13 -8.91
CA ALA A 55 -7.87 -4.64 -10.26
C ALA A 55 -6.54 -5.42 -10.41
N CYS A 56 -5.45 -4.94 -9.81
CA CYS A 56 -4.17 -5.65 -9.83
C CYS A 56 -4.22 -6.93 -8.98
N VAL A 57 -4.86 -6.89 -7.81
CA VAL A 57 -5.03 -8.09 -6.97
C VAL A 57 -5.78 -9.18 -7.74
N ALA A 58 -6.89 -8.82 -8.39
CA ALA A 58 -7.70 -9.75 -9.17
C ALA A 58 -6.98 -10.24 -10.45
N ALA A 59 -6.39 -9.34 -11.23
CA ALA A 59 -5.80 -9.68 -12.53
C ALA A 59 -4.53 -10.53 -12.40
N HIS A 60 -3.76 -10.35 -11.33
CA HIS A 60 -2.50 -11.07 -11.12
C HIS A 60 -2.60 -12.21 -10.11
N CYS A 61 -3.81 -12.49 -9.60
CA CYS A 61 -4.04 -13.50 -8.57
C CYS A 61 -3.04 -13.38 -7.41
N LEU A 62 -2.82 -12.15 -6.95
CA LEU A 62 -1.78 -11.89 -5.95
C LEU A 62 -2.11 -12.67 -4.67
N PRO A 63 -1.15 -13.44 -4.11
CA PRO A 63 -1.40 -14.18 -2.89
C PRO A 63 -1.66 -13.20 -1.74
N PRO A 64 -2.45 -13.61 -0.73
CA PRO A 64 -2.58 -12.86 0.50
C PRO A 64 -1.21 -12.71 1.19
N SER A 65 -1.11 -11.77 2.13
CA SER A 65 0.13 -11.54 2.90
C SER A 65 0.72 -12.84 3.45
N GLY A 66 2.04 -12.99 3.34
CA GLY A 66 2.73 -14.19 3.81
C GLY A 66 4.12 -14.39 3.20
N SER A 67 4.67 -15.57 3.48
CA SER A 67 5.93 -15.99 2.88
C SER A 67 5.71 -16.39 1.42
N VAL A 68 6.46 -15.77 0.53
CA VAL A 68 6.45 -16.08 -0.90
C VAL A 68 7.84 -16.53 -1.34
N PRO A 69 7.96 -17.51 -2.25
CA PRO A 69 9.25 -17.83 -2.84
C PRO A 69 9.68 -16.66 -3.72
N PHE A 70 10.67 -15.89 -3.26
CA PHE A 70 11.21 -14.78 -4.02
C PHE A 70 12.73 -14.65 -3.84
N ASP A 71 13.36 -14.05 -4.83
CA ASP A 71 14.80 -13.77 -4.84
C ASP A 71 15.04 -12.36 -4.29
N SER A 72 15.57 -12.30 -3.06
CA SER A 72 15.79 -11.06 -2.32
C SER A 72 16.84 -10.14 -2.92
N GLU A 73 17.77 -10.68 -3.69
CA GLU A 73 18.79 -9.92 -4.42
C GLU A 73 18.20 -9.28 -5.67
N LYS A 74 17.28 -9.97 -6.36
CA LYS A 74 16.63 -9.46 -7.59
C LYS A 74 15.47 -8.51 -7.35
N PHE A 75 14.80 -8.59 -6.20
CA PHE A 75 13.67 -7.71 -5.90
C PHE A 75 14.00 -6.21 -5.89
N PRO A 76 15.09 -5.73 -5.25
CA PRO A 76 15.43 -4.32 -5.22
C PRO A 76 15.91 -3.74 -6.55
N GLU A 77 16.29 -4.58 -7.51
CA GLU A 77 16.83 -4.20 -8.82
C GLU A 77 15.85 -4.45 -9.97
N GLY A 78 14.86 -5.32 -9.76
CA GLY A 78 13.85 -5.67 -10.74
C GLY A 78 12.88 -4.52 -10.98
N VAL A 79 12.90 -3.96 -12.19
CA VAL A 79 11.74 -3.24 -12.73
C VAL A 79 10.62 -4.26 -12.87
N SER A 80 9.84 -4.44 -11.81
CA SER A 80 8.65 -5.29 -11.85
C SER A 80 7.56 -4.52 -12.59
N PRO A 81 6.90 -5.11 -13.60
CA PRO A 81 5.71 -4.51 -14.20
C PRO A 81 4.57 -4.35 -13.18
N LEU A 82 4.67 -5.01 -12.02
CA LEU A 82 3.67 -4.99 -10.95
C LEU A 82 4.01 -4.00 -9.84
N LEU A 83 5.26 -3.54 -9.75
CA LEU A 83 5.71 -2.70 -8.64
C LEU A 83 6.50 -1.49 -9.14
N GLN A 84 5.99 -0.32 -8.83
CA GLN A 84 6.67 0.94 -9.02
C GLN A 84 6.96 1.57 -7.65
N PRO A 85 8.19 2.11 -7.48
CA PRO A 85 8.54 2.73 -6.23
C PRO A 85 7.91 4.14 -6.16
N MET A 86 7.42 4.54 -5.00
CA MET A 86 6.82 5.87 -4.77
C MET A 86 7.36 6.52 -3.49
N CYS A 87 7.44 7.85 -3.47
CA CYS A 87 7.75 8.60 -2.26
C CYS A 87 6.65 8.44 -1.21
N PRO A 88 6.98 8.03 0.04
CA PRO A 88 6.00 7.82 1.09
C PRO A 88 5.13 9.05 1.38
N GLU A 89 5.71 10.24 1.28
CA GLU A 89 5.02 11.48 1.60
C GLU A 89 3.95 11.84 0.56
N CYS A 90 4.19 11.57 -0.73
CA CYS A 90 3.16 11.76 -1.77
C CYS A 90 1.94 10.86 -1.52
N PHE A 91 2.19 9.60 -1.17
CA PHE A 91 1.13 8.65 -0.84
C PHE A 91 0.35 9.08 0.42
N ARG A 92 1.06 9.52 1.46
CA ARG A 92 0.46 10.00 2.72
C ARG A 92 -0.49 11.18 2.47
N GLN A 93 -0.05 12.18 1.71
CA GLN A 93 -0.88 13.35 1.38
C GLN A 93 -2.10 12.97 0.55
N TRP A 94 -1.94 12.08 -0.43
CA TRP A 94 -3.05 11.58 -1.24
C TRP A 94 -4.08 10.81 -0.40
N ARG A 95 -3.64 9.94 0.54
CA ARG A 95 -4.53 9.25 1.48
C ARG A 95 -5.22 10.21 2.44
N ALA A 96 -4.53 11.22 2.96
CA ALA A 96 -5.10 12.22 3.86
C ALA A 96 -6.20 13.06 3.19
N ALA A 97 -6.17 13.18 1.87
CA ALA A 97 -7.25 13.79 1.07
C ALA A 97 -8.47 12.86 0.85
N GLY A 98 -8.48 11.66 1.42
CA GLY A 98 -9.56 10.67 1.28
C GLY A 98 -9.59 9.94 -0.06
N LEU A 99 -8.60 10.15 -0.93
CA LEU A 99 -8.60 9.64 -2.31
C LEU A 99 -8.29 8.14 -2.42
N GLY A 100 -7.81 7.52 -1.34
CA GLY A 100 -7.46 6.10 -1.31
C GLY A 100 -8.31 5.23 -0.40
N SER A 101 -9.36 5.78 0.23
CA SER A 101 -10.15 5.06 1.22
C SER A 101 -10.86 3.84 0.63
N ARG A 102 -11.10 2.79 1.45
CA ARG A 102 -12.03 1.72 1.07
C ARG A 102 -13.40 2.36 0.81
N GLN A 103 -14.07 1.96 -0.26
CA GLN A 103 -15.40 2.49 -0.64
C GLN A 103 -16.50 2.12 0.39
N ASP A 104 -16.19 1.28 1.37
CA ASP A 104 -17.09 0.82 2.42
C ASP A 104 -17.05 1.71 3.69
N ALA A 105 -17.21 3.02 3.52
CA ALA A 105 -17.58 3.93 4.60
C ALA A 105 -18.78 4.74 4.05
N GLU A 106 -20.03 4.55 4.48
CA GLU A 106 -20.60 4.72 5.82
C GLU A 106 -22.16 4.53 5.71
N PRO A 107 -23.01 4.47 6.78
CA PRO A 107 -22.84 5.16 8.07
C PRO A 107 -23.25 4.38 9.33
N GLY A 108 -22.54 4.59 10.45
CA GLY A 108 -22.99 4.00 11.70
C GLY A 108 -22.19 4.39 12.94
N ALA A 109 -22.64 5.48 13.57
CA ALA A 109 -22.60 5.73 15.01
C ALA A 109 -21.30 5.38 15.74
N ALA A 110 -20.57 6.43 16.12
CA ALA A 110 -19.77 6.42 17.33
C ALA A 110 -20.57 5.70 18.43
N ALA A 111 -20.07 4.54 18.83
CA ALA A 111 -20.65 3.75 19.90
C ALA A 111 -20.65 4.61 21.17
N ASP A 112 -21.86 5.01 21.54
CA ASP A 112 -22.26 5.40 22.87
C ASP A 112 -21.62 4.45 23.89
N ARG A 113 -20.56 4.92 24.54
CA ARG A 113 -20.06 4.33 25.78
C ARG A 113 -20.60 5.13 26.94
N GLY A 114 -21.90 4.95 27.20
CA GLY A 114 -22.46 5.14 28.52
C GLY A 114 -21.64 4.34 29.54
N LEU A 115 -20.84 5.04 30.34
CA LEU A 115 -20.36 4.49 31.60
C LEU A 115 -21.51 4.55 32.60
N ILE A 116 -22.19 3.42 32.70
CA ILE A 116 -22.78 2.94 33.95
C ILE A 116 -21.72 2.98 35.06
N SER A 117 -22.02 3.72 36.13
CA SER A 117 -21.42 3.51 37.45
C SER A 117 -22.57 3.45 38.43
N GLY A 118 -22.96 2.23 38.77
CA GLY A 118 -23.87 1.90 39.85
C GLY A 118 -23.07 1.22 40.95
N SER A 119 -23.18 1.75 42.17
CA SER A 119 -23.30 1.09 43.48
C SER A 119 -23.02 2.14 44.55
#